data_AF-A0A7Y0KGR9-F1
#
_entry.id   AF-A0A7Y0KGR9-F1
#
_cell.length_a   1.000
_cell.length_b   1.000
_cell.length_c   1.000
_cell.angle_alpha   90.00
_cell.angle_beta   90.00
_cell.angle_gamma   90.00
#
_symmetry.space_group_name_H-M   'P 1'
#
loop_
_entity.id
_entity.type
_entity.pdbx_description
1 polymer ?
#
loop_
_entity_poly.entity_id
_entity_poly.type
_entity_poly.pdbx_seq_one_letter_code
_entity_poly.pdbx_strand_id
1 'polypeptide(L)'
;MVPPHPTSAAGLATPYRLKGAGGGGACHEADTAQAAFVEATILDPATGALSVYHPLVVDNGTKPAAAPVAPAVPPGAVVGVWFGFNGTTLTLDGDRAGCVEGTPGSPFGQFADCDAPAFFAAANGAVAAGKLTVPGLGTAADGQPCPTTRDFSVVDQDQSDNLATSYRVLGDGRTAQDTAANTGLGGTVLTNASDNGLLDAFVDPALGCRPMTAPDAGDAGRQVPSLALNELQAAAHQGGPVALVPANDPMVQNDGKPSPAKLALYRAGVDQPVGASSDGAAYCRSLVAVAPGRLKADQARFSQAPSPDAAAANTLFTFLAQRLQASFQNLGCSDLGVPPPPLRVTKKGDQAVAATITG
;
A
#
# COMPACT_ATOMS: atom_id res chain seq x y z
N MET A 1 -14.11 -11.17 -5.30
CA MET A 1 -14.68 -11.46 -6.64
C MET A 1 -14.35 -10.29 -7.55
N VAL A 2 -13.51 -10.55 -8.55
CA VAL A 2 -13.10 -9.62 -9.59
C VAL A 2 -14.20 -9.56 -10.67
N PRO A 3 -14.66 -8.36 -11.07
CA PRO A 3 -15.65 -8.21 -12.13
C PRO A 3 -15.04 -8.56 -13.50
N PRO A 4 -15.87 -8.91 -14.50
CA PRO A 4 -15.39 -9.12 -15.86
C PRO A 4 -14.62 -7.89 -16.39
N HIS A 5 -13.52 -8.14 -17.07
CA HIS A 5 -12.66 -7.10 -17.67
C HIS A 5 -12.23 -6.02 -16.66
N PRO A 6 -11.52 -6.39 -15.56
CA PRO A 6 -11.24 -5.50 -14.43
C PRO A 6 -10.43 -4.25 -14.78
N THR A 7 -9.73 -4.25 -15.91
CA THR A 7 -8.93 -3.12 -16.43
C THR A 7 -9.70 -2.23 -17.42
N SER A 8 -10.96 -2.52 -17.71
CA SER A 8 -11.82 -1.68 -18.55
C SER A 8 -12.62 -0.66 -17.74
N ALA A 9 -13.11 0.42 -18.38
CA ALA A 9 -13.97 1.40 -17.71
C ALA A 9 -15.19 0.76 -17.04
N ALA A 10 -15.82 -0.21 -17.70
CA ALA A 10 -16.98 -0.93 -17.16
C ALA A 10 -16.61 -1.86 -16.00
N GLY A 11 -15.46 -2.55 -16.08
CA GLY A 11 -14.96 -3.41 -15.01
C GLY A 11 -14.59 -2.61 -13.77
N LEU A 12 -13.86 -1.49 -13.94
CA LEU A 12 -13.53 -0.56 -12.86
C LEU A 12 -14.79 0.01 -12.19
N ALA A 13 -15.81 0.39 -12.96
CA ALA A 13 -17.08 0.89 -12.41
C ALA A 13 -17.96 -0.18 -11.74
N THR A 14 -17.69 -1.46 -11.99
CA THR A 14 -18.47 -2.56 -11.42
C THR A 14 -17.96 -2.87 -10.01
N PRO A 15 -18.83 -2.85 -8.97
CA PRO A 15 -18.39 -3.20 -7.63
C PRO A 15 -17.77 -4.60 -7.55
N TYR A 16 -16.58 -4.65 -6.99
CA TYR A 16 -15.93 -5.87 -6.55
C TYR A 16 -16.71 -6.42 -5.37
N ARG A 17 -16.80 -7.75 -5.25
CA ARG A 17 -17.57 -8.38 -4.17
C ARG A 17 -16.68 -9.14 -3.21
N LEU A 18 -16.73 -8.76 -1.94
CA LEU A 18 -16.09 -9.46 -0.83
C LEU A 18 -16.99 -10.58 -0.33
N LYS A 19 -16.41 -11.76 -0.11
CA LYS A 19 -17.10 -12.91 0.51
C LYS A 19 -16.09 -13.67 1.37
N GLY A 20 -16.58 -14.32 2.43
CA GLY A 20 -15.77 -15.27 3.18
C GLY A 20 -15.33 -16.44 2.31
N ALA A 21 -14.11 -16.92 2.52
CA ALA A 21 -13.58 -18.12 1.88
C ALA A 21 -13.59 -19.30 2.87
N GLY A 22 -13.97 -20.49 2.39
CA GLY A 22 -13.90 -21.74 3.17
C GLY A 22 -14.79 -21.75 4.43
N GLY A 23 -14.30 -22.38 5.50
CA GLY A 23 -14.98 -22.51 6.80
C GLY A 23 -14.73 -21.36 7.79
N GLY A 24 -14.11 -20.26 7.35
CA GLY A 24 -13.65 -19.15 8.19
C GLY A 24 -14.74 -18.16 8.64
N GLY A 25 -16.00 -18.36 8.27
CA GLY A 25 -17.11 -17.48 8.63
C GLY A 25 -17.42 -16.40 7.58
N ALA A 26 -18.35 -15.51 7.93
CA ALA A 26 -18.71 -14.37 7.09
C ALA A 26 -17.59 -13.32 7.10
N CYS A 27 -17.33 -12.72 5.94
CA CYS A 27 -16.39 -11.61 5.76
C CYS A 27 -17.20 -10.39 5.34
N HIS A 28 -16.99 -9.26 6.02
CA HIS A 28 -17.78 -8.05 5.86
C HIS A 28 -16.89 -6.85 5.58
N GLU A 29 -17.19 -6.14 4.50
CA GLU A 29 -16.44 -4.97 4.05
C GLU A 29 -16.51 -3.81 5.06
N ALA A 30 -17.59 -3.72 5.83
CA ALA A 30 -17.72 -2.75 6.91
C ALA A 30 -16.84 -3.05 8.14
N ASP A 31 -16.26 -4.26 8.24
CA ASP A 31 -15.35 -4.62 9.32
C ASP A 31 -13.94 -4.12 9.00
N THR A 32 -13.43 -3.20 9.83
CA THR A 32 -12.10 -2.59 9.65
C THR A 32 -10.97 -3.62 9.66
N ALA A 33 -11.15 -4.79 10.29
CA ALA A 33 -10.16 -5.86 10.35
C ALA A 33 -10.25 -6.84 9.15
N GLN A 34 -11.23 -6.68 8.26
CA GLN A 34 -11.50 -7.62 7.17
C GLN A 34 -11.87 -6.92 5.84
N ALA A 35 -11.74 -5.59 5.77
CA ALA A 35 -12.03 -4.83 4.56
C ALA A 35 -11.03 -5.12 3.43
N ALA A 36 -11.53 -5.19 2.20
CA ALA A 36 -10.73 -5.31 1.00
C ALA A 36 -10.79 -4.03 0.18
N PHE A 37 -9.68 -3.64 -0.43
CA PHE A 37 -9.55 -2.39 -1.15
C PHE A 37 -9.06 -2.66 -2.56
N VAL A 38 -9.49 -1.83 -3.49
CA VAL A 38 -9.05 -1.87 -4.89
C VAL A 38 -8.63 -0.47 -5.31
N GLU A 39 -7.53 -0.39 -6.03
CA GLU A 39 -6.98 0.84 -6.59
C GLU A 39 -6.56 0.58 -8.03
N ALA A 40 -6.82 1.52 -8.92
CA ALA A 40 -6.41 1.44 -10.30
C ALA A 40 -5.65 2.71 -10.68
N THR A 41 -4.57 2.54 -11.44
CA THR A 41 -3.86 3.65 -12.07
C THR A 41 -3.91 3.45 -13.58
N ILE A 42 -4.36 4.48 -14.28
CA ILE A 42 -4.62 4.50 -15.71
C ILE A 42 -3.56 5.39 -16.35
N LEU A 43 -2.80 4.83 -17.31
CA LEU A 43 -1.84 5.55 -18.12
C LEU A 43 -2.36 5.66 -19.55
N ASP A 44 -2.38 6.87 -20.11
CA ASP A 44 -2.46 7.09 -21.55
C ASP A 44 -1.03 7.07 -22.14
N PRO A 45 -0.61 6.00 -22.84
CA PRO A 45 0.74 5.91 -23.39
C PRO A 45 0.99 6.89 -24.55
N ALA A 46 -0.05 7.47 -25.16
CA ALA A 46 0.10 8.46 -26.21
C ALA A 46 0.66 9.77 -25.64
N THR A 47 0.13 10.21 -24.50
CA THR A 47 0.41 11.51 -23.87
C THR A 47 1.30 11.43 -22.64
N GLY A 48 1.37 10.28 -21.96
CA GLY A 48 1.96 10.13 -20.64
C GLY A 48 1.05 10.56 -19.48
N ALA A 49 -0.20 10.91 -19.77
CA ALA A 49 -1.15 11.32 -18.74
C ALA A 49 -1.53 10.16 -17.83
N LEU A 50 -1.58 10.43 -16.52
CA LEU A 50 -2.00 9.50 -15.48
C LEU A 50 -3.33 9.94 -14.87
N SER A 51 -4.13 8.98 -14.43
CA SER A 51 -5.26 9.18 -13.52
C SER A 51 -5.42 7.99 -12.60
N VAL A 52 -5.94 8.22 -11.40
CA VAL A 52 -6.20 7.17 -10.39
C VAL A 52 -7.69 6.95 -10.28
N TYR A 53 -8.11 5.74 -10.01
CA TYR A 53 -9.49 5.40 -9.74
C TYR A 53 -9.56 4.40 -8.60
N HIS A 54 -10.58 4.49 -7.76
CA HIS A 54 -10.76 3.64 -6.59
C HIS A 54 -12.00 2.75 -6.79
N PRO A 55 -11.90 1.59 -7.48
CA PRO A 55 -13.04 0.68 -7.62
C PRO A 55 -13.64 0.34 -6.27
N LEU A 56 -14.97 0.27 -6.20
CA LEU A 56 -15.67 0.01 -4.95
C LEU A 56 -15.70 -1.48 -4.63
N VAL A 57 -15.45 -1.83 -3.37
CA VAL A 57 -15.75 -3.17 -2.82
C VAL A 57 -17.05 -3.11 -2.04
N VAL A 58 -17.88 -4.15 -2.18
CA VAL A 58 -19.13 -4.36 -1.42
C VAL A 58 -19.21 -5.79 -0.92
N ASP A 59 -20.00 -6.04 0.12
CA ASP A 59 -20.37 -7.39 0.53
C ASP A 59 -21.08 -8.14 -0.60
N ASN A 60 -20.73 -9.41 -0.79
CA ASN A 60 -21.35 -10.24 -1.82
C ASN A 60 -22.86 -10.39 -1.57
N GLY A 61 -23.65 -10.03 -2.59
CA GLY A 61 -25.12 -10.02 -2.52
C GLY A 61 -25.72 -8.70 -2.06
N THR A 62 -24.90 -7.70 -1.74
CA THR A 62 -25.36 -6.34 -1.39
C THR A 62 -25.25 -5.38 -2.57
N LYS A 63 -25.86 -4.20 -2.40
CA LYS A 63 -25.74 -3.06 -3.33
C LYS A 63 -24.91 -1.98 -2.66
N PRO A 64 -24.17 -1.18 -3.43
CA PRO A 64 -23.43 -0.07 -2.85
C PRO A 64 -24.39 0.98 -2.26
N ALA A 65 -23.89 1.77 -1.32
CA ALA A 65 -24.62 2.90 -0.75
C ALA A 65 -24.87 4.00 -1.80
N ALA A 66 -23.93 4.19 -2.73
CA ALA A 66 -24.06 5.02 -3.92
C ALA A 66 -23.42 4.31 -5.12
N ALA A 67 -23.99 4.48 -6.31
CA ALA A 67 -23.45 3.87 -7.52
C ALA A 67 -22.05 4.44 -7.84
N PRO A 68 -21.06 3.59 -8.18
CA PRO A 68 -19.76 4.08 -8.62
C PRO A 68 -19.86 4.93 -9.87
N VAL A 69 -19.01 5.96 -9.96
CA VAL A 69 -18.87 6.78 -11.16
C VAL A 69 -17.96 6.04 -12.14
N ALA A 70 -18.42 5.84 -13.38
CA ALA A 70 -17.58 5.18 -14.37
C ALA A 70 -16.38 6.07 -14.76
N PRO A 71 -15.13 5.59 -14.66
CA PRO A 71 -13.96 6.38 -15.03
C PRO A 71 -13.85 6.51 -16.55
N ALA A 72 -13.28 7.63 -17.00
CA ALA A 72 -12.84 7.76 -18.37
C ALA A 72 -11.55 6.95 -18.58
N VAL A 73 -11.60 5.95 -19.46
CA VAL A 73 -10.42 5.17 -19.87
C VAL A 73 -10.19 5.43 -21.36
N PRO A 74 -9.13 6.16 -21.75
CA PRO A 74 -8.89 6.48 -23.15
C PRO A 74 -8.56 5.22 -23.96
N PRO A 75 -8.87 5.20 -25.27
CA PRO A 75 -8.48 4.08 -26.13
C PRO A 75 -6.96 3.85 -26.10
N GLY A 76 -6.55 2.60 -25.87
CA GLY A 76 -5.13 2.24 -25.77
C GLY A 76 -4.48 2.57 -24.42
N ALA A 77 -5.25 3.03 -23.43
CA ALA A 77 -4.74 3.16 -22.06
C ALA A 77 -4.24 1.82 -21.52
N VAL A 78 -3.22 1.89 -20.68
CA VAL A 78 -2.73 0.74 -19.90
C VAL A 78 -3.18 0.97 -18.46
N VAL A 79 -3.85 -0.04 -17.88
CA VAL A 79 -4.43 0.05 -16.53
C VAL A 79 -3.82 -1.04 -15.67
N GLY A 80 -3.20 -0.64 -14.57
CA GLY A 80 -2.88 -1.56 -13.48
C GLY A 80 -3.96 -1.47 -12.41
N VAL A 81 -4.28 -2.61 -11.78
CA VAL A 81 -5.20 -2.70 -10.65
C VAL A 81 -4.49 -3.39 -9.51
N TRP A 82 -4.58 -2.87 -8.30
CA TRP A 82 -3.99 -3.44 -7.09
C TRP A 82 -5.06 -3.70 -6.05
N PHE A 83 -4.79 -4.68 -5.20
CA PHE A 83 -5.67 -5.13 -4.12
C PHE A 83 -4.94 -5.06 -2.80
N GLY A 84 -5.60 -4.52 -1.79
CA GLY A 84 -5.16 -4.52 -0.40
C GLY A 84 -6.22 -5.16 0.49
N PHE A 85 -5.82 -5.75 1.61
CA PHE A 85 -6.74 -6.40 2.54
C PHE A 85 -6.29 -6.18 3.97
N ASN A 86 -7.20 -5.80 4.85
CA ASN A 86 -6.89 -5.59 6.27
C ASN A 86 -6.87 -6.90 7.09
N GLY A 87 -7.41 -7.99 6.53
CA GLY A 87 -7.34 -9.32 7.15
C GLY A 87 -6.07 -10.08 6.75
N THR A 88 -6.00 -11.38 7.04
CA THR A 88 -4.75 -12.14 6.83
C THR A 88 -4.46 -12.52 5.38
N THR A 89 -5.49 -12.96 4.64
CA THR A 89 -5.31 -13.47 3.28
C THR A 89 -6.51 -13.15 2.41
N LEU A 90 -6.25 -12.44 1.33
CA LEU A 90 -7.16 -12.22 0.23
C LEU A 90 -6.85 -13.21 -0.89
N THR A 91 -7.90 -13.78 -1.47
CA THR A 91 -7.78 -14.54 -2.71
C THR A 91 -8.76 -14.01 -3.74
N LEU A 92 -8.35 -14.03 -5.01
CA LEU A 92 -9.11 -13.57 -6.14
C LEU A 92 -9.92 -14.72 -6.74
N ASP A 93 -11.15 -14.41 -7.14
CA ASP A 93 -12.11 -15.30 -7.80
C ASP A 93 -12.91 -14.45 -8.80
N GLY A 94 -13.60 -15.06 -9.76
CA GLY A 94 -14.21 -14.36 -10.89
C GLY A 94 -13.27 -14.26 -12.10
N ASP A 95 -13.23 -13.09 -12.75
CA ASP A 95 -12.34 -12.87 -13.90
C ASP A 95 -10.93 -12.52 -13.41
N ARG A 96 -10.00 -13.48 -13.53
CA ARG A 96 -8.61 -13.35 -13.05
C ARG A 96 -7.62 -13.14 -14.18
N ALA A 97 -8.09 -12.82 -15.38
CA ALA A 97 -7.20 -12.56 -16.51
C ALA A 97 -6.24 -11.40 -16.17
N GLY A 98 -4.93 -11.65 -16.31
CA GLY A 98 -3.89 -10.66 -15.98
C GLY A 98 -3.60 -10.51 -14.48
N CYS A 99 -4.31 -11.24 -13.60
CA CYS A 99 -4.16 -11.09 -12.15
C CYS A 99 -3.11 -12.03 -11.54
N VAL A 100 -2.36 -11.51 -10.58
CA VAL A 100 -1.34 -12.21 -9.82
C VAL A 100 -1.60 -12.00 -8.33
N GLU A 101 -1.81 -13.11 -7.62
CA GLU A 101 -2.03 -13.11 -6.17
C GLU A 101 -0.98 -13.93 -5.43
N GLY A 102 0.07 -14.41 -6.11
CA GLY A 102 1.11 -15.29 -5.56
C GLY A 102 1.47 -16.43 -6.49
N THR A 103 1.85 -17.57 -5.91
CA THR A 103 2.10 -18.82 -6.64
C THR A 103 0.97 -19.83 -6.36
N PRO A 104 0.78 -20.89 -7.18
CA PRO A 104 -0.29 -21.85 -6.97
C PRO A 104 -0.29 -22.42 -5.53
N GLY A 105 -1.38 -22.19 -4.79
CA GLY A 105 -1.55 -22.64 -3.41
C GLY A 105 -0.82 -21.79 -2.34
N SER A 106 -0.15 -20.71 -2.74
CA SER A 106 0.54 -19.79 -1.83
C SER A 106 0.30 -18.35 -2.29
N PRO A 107 -0.79 -17.72 -1.82
CA PRO A 107 -1.06 -16.32 -2.10
C PRO A 107 -0.06 -15.42 -1.38
N PHE A 108 0.11 -14.18 -1.84
CA PHE A 108 0.93 -13.18 -1.15
C PHE A 108 0.42 -12.94 0.25
N GLY A 109 -0.90 -12.90 0.46
CA GLY A 109 -1.52 -12.62 1.74
C GLY A 109 -2.50 -11.47 1.56
N GLN A 110 -2.10 -10.26 1.95
CA GLN A 110 -2.91 -9.05 1.87
C GLN A 110 -2.92 -8.36 0.48
N PHE A 111 -2.03 -8.78 -0.42
CA PHE A 111 -1.73 -8.11 -1.68
C PHE A 111 -2.11 -8.98 -2.89
N ALA A 112 -2.57 -8.33 -3.95
CA ALA A 112 -2.61 -8.89 -5.30
C ALA A 112 -2.62 -7.75 -6.32
N ASP A 113 -2.42 -8.07 -7.60
CA ASP A 113 -2.56 -7.12 -8.70
C ASP A 113 -3.24 -7.75 -9.93
N CYS A 114 -3.66 -6.91 -10.86
CA CYS A 114 -3.96 -7.26 -12.24
C CYS A 114 -3.26 -6.27 -13.19
N ASP A 115 -2.51 -6.81 -14.15
CA ASP A 115 -1.77 -6.07 -15.19
C ASP A 115 -0.74 -5.04 -14.65
N ALA A 116 -0.31 -5.12 -13.37
CA ALA A 116 0.67 -4.17 -12.83
C ALA A 116 2.02 -4.18 -13.57
N PRO A 117 2.63 -5.34 -13.92
CA PRO A 117 3.87 -5.35 -14.69
C PRO A 117 3.74 -4.66 -16.07
N ALA A 118 2.57 -4.80 -16.72
CA ALA A 118 2.31 -4.15 -18.00
C ALA A 118 2.16 -2.63 -17.82
N PHE A 119 1.47 -2.19 -16.77
CA PHE A 119 1.38 -0.79 -16.39
C PHE A 119 2.77 -0.17 -16.15
N PHE A 120 3.59 -0.78 -15.30
CA PHE A 120 4.91 -0.23 -14.98
C PHE A 120 5.86 -0.25 -16.18
N ALA A 121 5.82 -1.27 -17.02
CA ALA A 121 6.59 -1.29 -18.27
C ALA A 121 6.19 -0.11 -19.19
N ALA A 122 4.89 0.16 -19.32
CA ALA A 122 4.39 1.28 -20.13
C ALA A 122 4.74 2.64 -19.50
N ALA A 123 4.62 2.79 -18.17
CA ALA A 123 4.94 4.01 -17.44
C ALA A 123 6.44 4.32 -17.52
N ASN A 124 7.31 3.35 -17.24
CA ASN A 124 8.76 3.50 -17.37
C ASN A 124 9.17 3.76 -18.83
N GLY A 125 8.49 3.15 -19.80
CA GLY A 125 8.66 3.48 -21.22
C GLY A 125 8.27 4.93 -21.54
N ALA A 126 7.18 5.44 -20.96
CA ALA A 126 6.75 6.83 -21.11
C ALA A 126 7.72 7.82 -20.43
N VAL A 127 8.32 7.45 -19.30
CA VAL A 127 9.40 8.22 -18.64
C VAL A 127 10.64 8.27 -19.53
N ALA A 128 11.10 7.12 -20.03
CA ALA A 128 12.26 7.06 -20.93
C ALA A 128 12.04 7.84 -22.23
N ALA A 129 10.80 7.90 -22.72
CA ALA A 129 10.41 8.69 -23.90
C ALA A 129 10.15 10.19 -23.59
N GLY A 130 10.28 10.63 -22.34
CA GLY A 130 10.04 12.01 -21.93
C GLY A 130 8.57 12.46 -21.96
N LYS A 131 7.62 11.52 -22.00
CA LYS A 131 6.17 11.79 -21.98
C LYS A 131 5.62 11.91 -20.56
N LEU A 132 6.09 11.05 -19.66
CA LEU A 132 5.74 11.06 -18.25
C LEU A 132 6.91 11.64 -17.46
N THR A 133 6.65 12.63 -16.62
CA THR A 133 7.65 13.18 -15.69
C THR A 133 7.32 12.73 -14.27
N VAL A 134 8.24 12.02 -13.63
CA VAL A 134 8.14 11.66 -12.21
C VAL A 134 8.71 12.81 -11.37
N PRO A 135 7.91 13.46 -10.51
CA PRO A 135 8.38 14.59 -9.71
C PRO A 135 9.47 14.14 -8.73
N GLY A 136 10.52 14.96 -8.60
CA GLY A 136 11.57 14.74 -7.60
C GLY A 136 11.04 14.81 -6.17
N LEU A 137 11.78 14.21 -5.24
CA LEU A 137 11.43 14.23 -3.82
C LEU A 137 11.52 15.65 -3.25
N GLY A 138 10.61 15.96 -2.34
CA GLY A 138 10.70 17.16 -1.51
C GLY A 138 11.79 17.06 -0.45
N THR A 139 11.91 18.10 0.37
CA THR A 139 12.71 18.10 1.60
C THR A 139 11.76 18.08 2.78
N ALA A 140 11.90 17.08 3.64
CA ALA A 140 11.15 16.94 4.87
C ALA A 140 11.56 18.00 5.90
N ALA A 141 10.73 18.18 6.92
CA ALA A 141 10.97 19.19 7.96
C ALA A 141 12.21 18.91 8.85
N ASP A 142 12.80 17.72 8.79
CA ASP A 142 14.11 17.38 9.37
C ASP A 142 15.31 17.79 8.50
N GLY A 143 15.06 18.31 7.29
CA GLY A 143 16.08 18.67 6.30
C GLY A 143 16.57 17.51 5.43
N GLN A 144 16.03 16.30 5.62
CA GLN A 144 16.33 15.14 4.78
C GLN A 144 15.41 15.10 3.55
N PRO A 145 15.72 14.29 2.52
CA PRO A 145 14.74 13.97 1.48
C PRO A 145 13.46 13.41 2.09
N CYS A 146 12.32 13.80 1.52
CA CYS A 146 11.03 13.17 1.81
C CYS A 146 11.12 11.66 1.58
N PRO A 147 10.56 10.84 2.48
CA PRO A 147 10.63 9.39 2.34
C PRO A 147 9.81 8.92 1.13
N THR A 148 10.12 7.71 0.66
CA THR A 148 9.31 6.97 -0.31
C THR A 148 8.93 5.63 0.29
N THR A 149 8.08 4.84 -0.38
CA THR A 149 7.76 3.46 0.02
C THR A 149 8.98 2.56 0.13
N ARG A 150 10.10 2.93 -0.51
CA ARG A 150 11.37 2.20 -0.45
C ARG A 150 12.38 2.82 0.52
N ASP A 151 11.95 3.70 1.43
CA ASP A 151 12.78 4.26 2.49
C ASP A 151 12.56 3.49 3.81
N PHE A 152 13.65 3.09 4.47
CA PHE A 152 13.60 2.38 5.76
C PHE A 152 12.98 3.22 6.91
N SER A 153 12.72 4.52 6.72
CA SER A 153 12.00 5.38 7.68
C SER A 153 10.48 5.30 7.63
N VAL A 154 9.89 4.77 6.56
CA VAL A 154 8.45 4.40 6.56
C VAL A 154 8.22 3.21 7.48
N VAL A 155 9.27 2.42 7.72
CA VAL A 155 9.34 1.30 8.66
C VAL A 155 8.27 0.27 8.35
N ASP A 156 8.62 -0.66 7.48
CA ASP A 156 7.72 -1.72 7.11
C ASP A 156 8.50 -3.00 6.77
N GLN A 157 7.84 -4.15 6.92
CA GLN A 157 8.40 -5.47 6.66
C GLN A 157 8.02 -6.03 5.27
N ASP A 158 6.93 -5.53 4.68
CA ASP A 158 6.23 -6.05 3.50
C ASP A 158 6.00 -4.91 2.48
N GLN A 159 7.10 -4.29 1.99
CA GLN A 159 7.01 -3.04 1.21
C GLN A 159 5.98 -3.13 0.10
N SER A 160 5.10 -2.12 0.07
CA SER A 160 4.19 -1.85 -1.03
C SER A 160 2.99 -2.82 -1.10
N ASP A 161 2.54 -3.33 0.06
CA ASP A 161 1.45 -4.32 0.16
C ASP A 161 0.03 -3.74 0.21
N ASN A 162 -0.11 -2.41 0.38
CA ASN A 162 -1.40 -1.74 0.61
C ASN A 162 -1.60 -0.50 -0.26
N LEU A 163 -2.83 0.04 -0.23
CA LEU A 163 -3.34 1.05 -1.16
C LEU A 163 -3.65 2.37 -0.44
N ALA A 164 -3.73 3.47 -1.20
CA ALA A 164 -4.20 4.76 -0.69
C ALA A 164 -5.74 4.85 -0.69
N THR A 165 -6.43 3.84 -1.23
CA THR A 165 -7.89 3.76 -1.31
C THR A 165 -8.58 3.91 0.06
N SER A 166 -9.64 4.72 0.06
CA SER A 166 -10.62 4.79 1.15
C SER A 166 -12.06 4.62 0.67
N TYR A 167 -12.91 4.10 1.56
CA TYR A 167 -14.35 3.98 1.35
C TYR A 167 -15.12 4.67 2.48
N ARG A 168 -16.40 4.99 2.21
CA ARG A 168 -17.36 5.39 3.24
C ARG A 168 -18.23 4.21 3.63
N VAL A 169 -18.26 3.90 4.91
CA VAL A 169 -19.13 2.87 5.50
C VAL A 169 -20.30 3.57 6.18
N LEU A 170 -21.52 3.30 5.71
CA LEU A 170 -22.75 3.87 6.27
C LEU A 170 -23.22 3.08 7.50
N GLY A 171 -24.14 3.65 8.27
CA GLY A 171 -24.68 3.02 9.48
C GLY A 171 -25.46 1.71 9.23
N ASP A 172 -25.79 1.40 7.98
CA ASP A 172 -26.41 0.13 7.55
C ASP A 172 -25.38 -0.89 7.02
N GLY A 173 -24.08 -0.59 7.12
CA GLY A 173 -22.98 -1.46 6.70
C GLY A 173 -22.67 -1.42 5.20
N ARG A 174 -23.41 -0.65 4.39
CA ARG A 174 -23.10 -0.51 2.96
C ARG A 174 -21.94 0.46 2.74
N THR A 175 -21.17 0.21 1.69
CA THR A 175 -20.03 1.03 1.28
C THR A 175 -20.33 1.92 0.08
N ALA A 176 -19.66 3.07 0.01
CA ALA A 176 -19.57 3.95 -1.16
C ALA A 176 -18.12 4.40 -1.36
N GLN A 177 -17.76 4.82 -2.58
CA GLN A 177 -16.47 5.46 -2.84
C GLN A 177 -16.33 6.71 -1.97
N ASP A 178 -15.15 6.97 -1.41
CA ASP A 178 -14.90 8.17 -0.60
C ASP A 178 -14.61 9.40 -1.48
N THR A 179 -15.64 9.89 -2.14
CA THR A 179 -15.59 11.06 -3.03
C THR A 179 -16.31 12.26 -2.41
N ALA A 180 -16.05 13.46 -2.92
CA ALA A 180 -16.76 14.67 -2.51
C ALA A 180 -18.29 14.51 -2.63
N ALA A 181 -18.77 13.86 -3.70
CA ALA A 181 -20.19 13.59 -3.93
C ALA A 181 -20.84 12.71 -2.86
N ASN A 182 -20.06 11.82 -2.23
CA ASN A 182 -20.55 10.86 -1.25
C ASN A 182 -20.36 11.32 0.21
N THR A 183 -19.69 12.45 0.46
CA THR A 183 -19.48 12.99 1.81
C THR A 183 -20.79 13.26 2.56
N GLY A 184 -21.82 13.72 1.85
CA GLY A 184 -23.15 14.00 2.40
C GLY A 184 -23.94 12.77 2.84
N LEU A 185 -23.47 11.56 2.51
CA LEU A 185 -24.07 10.30 2.99
C LEU A 185 -23.78 10.03 4.47
N GLY A 186 -22.82 10.73 5.07
CA GLY A 186 -22.33 10.46 6.42
C GLY A 186 -21.45 9.20 6.49
N GLY A 187 -21.48 8.52 7.63
CA GLY A 187 -20.70 7.30 7.86
C GLY A 187 -19.26 7.54 8.32
N THR A 188 -18.52 6.44 8.46
CA THR A 188 -17.10 6.43 8.81
C THR A 188 -16.24 6.18 7.59
N VAL A 189 -15.03 6.74 7.57
CA VAL A 189 -14.05 6.44 6.52
C VAL A 189 -13.31 5.16 6.91
N LEU A 190 -13.26 4.23 5.97
CA LEU A 190 -12.55 2.96 6.03
C LEU A 190 -11.31 3.07 5.13
N THR A 191 -10.15 2.68 5.66
CA THR A 191 -8.84 2.89 5.03
C THR A 191 -7.99 1.63 5.06
N ASN A 192 -7.08 1.50 4.09
CA ASN A 192 -6.09 0.44 4.02
C ASN A 192 -4.73 0.89 4.61
N ALA A 193 -4.66 1.01 5.93
CA ALA A 193 -3.67 1.86 6.63
C ALA A 193 -2.21 1.33 6.75
N SER A 194 -1.73 0.45 5.86
CA SER A 194 -0.29 0.08 5.75
C SER A 194 0.42 1.03 4.75
N ASP A 195 1.53 0.64 4.12
CA ASP A 195 2.60 1.50 3.59
C ASP A 195 2.22 2.71 2.74
N ASN A 196 1.48 2.51 1.65
CA ASN A 196 1.10 3.63 0.78
C ASN A 196 0.16 4.58 1.53
N GLY A 197 -0.87 4.04 2.19
CA GLY A 197 -1.75 4.83 3.05
C GLY A 197 -1.02 5.49 4.23
N LEU A 198 -0.05 4.81 4.83
CA LEU A 198 0.78 5.31 5.92
C LEU A 198 1.65 6.47 5.45
N LEU A 199 2.34 6.29 4.32
CA LEU A 199 3.18 7.31 3.70
C LEU A 199 2.33 8.53 3.38
N ASP A 200 1.28 8.35 2.58
CA ASP A 200 0.50 9.44 2.00
C ASP A 200 -0.35 10.20 3.01
N ALA A 201 -0.99 9.49 3.95
CA ALA A 201 -1.96 10.10 4.86
C ALA A 201 -1.38 10.46 6.24
N PHE A 202 -0.22 9.93 6.62
CA PHE A 202 0.33 10.12 7.97
C PHE A 202 1.77 10.62 7.98
N VAL A 203 2.71 9.93 7.31
CA VAL A 203 4.13 10.28 7.35
C VAL A 203 4.38 11.57 6.57
N ASP A 204 3.97 11.64 5.32
CA ASP A 204 4.19 12.83 4.48
C ASP A 204 3.59 14.10 5.08
N PRO A 205 2.31 14.11 5.52
CA PRO A 205 1.72 15.27 6.17
C PRO A 205 2.47 15.70 7.44
N ALA A 206 2.91 14.74 8.26
CA ALA A 206 3.65 15.04 9.49
C ALA A 206 5.05 15.64 9.22
N LEU A 207 5.64 15.32 8.06
CA LEU A 207 6.94 15.83 7.62
C LEU A 207 6.85 17.07 6.72
N GLY A 208 5.65 17.47 6.31
CA GLY A 208 5.45 18.54 5.32
C GLY A 208 5.81 18.13 3.89
N CYS A 209 5.89 16.82 3.64
CA CYS A 209 6.13 16.22 2.33
C CYS A 209 4.83 16.15 1.52
N ARG A 210 4.97 15.86 0.23
CA ARG A 210 3.84 15.73 -0.69
C ARG A 210 4.09 14.53 -1.60
N PRO A 211 3.14 13.59 -1.69
CA PRO A 211 3.29 12.44 -2.56
C PRO A 211 3.12 12.85 -4.03
N MET A 212 3.56 11.98 -4.93
CA MET A 212 3.16 12.06 -6.34
C MET A 212 1.64 11.83 -6.43
N THR A 213 0.93 12.71 -7.13
CA THR A 213 -0.53 12.59 -7.29
C THR A 213 -0.95 12.70 -8.75
N ALA A 214 -2.10 12.12 -9.07
CA ALA A 214 -2.78 12.26 -10.35
C ALA A 214 -4.27 12.57 -10.15
N PRO A 215 -4.98 13.05 -11.18
CA PRO A 215 -6.42 13.28 -11.10
C PRO A 215 -7.18 12.00 -10.71
N ASP A 216 -8.14 12.13 -9.80
CA ASP A 216 -9.09 11.08 -9.46
C ASP A 216 -10.18 10.99 -10.55
N ALA A 217 -10.21 9.89 -11.28
CA ALA A 217 -11.17 9.63 -12.35
C ALA A 217 -12.60 9.37 -11.82
N GLY A 218 -12.77 9.14 -10.52
CA GLY A 218 -14.06 9.01 -9.83
C GLY A 218 -14.50 10.27 -9.08
N ASP A 219 -13.61 11.26 -8.90
CA ASP A 219 -13.87 12.50 -8.15
C ASP A 219 -13.24 13.73 -8.82
N ALA A 220 -13.97 14.30 -9.78
CA ALA A 220 -13.45 15.35 -10.66
C ALA A 220 -12.88 16.55 -9.90
N GLY A 221 -11.64 16.93 -10.22
CA GLY A 221 -10.93 18.04 -9.61
C GLY A 221 -10.14 17.68 -8.34
N ARG A 222 -10.24 16.44 -7.87
CA ARG A 222 -9.41 15.92 -6.78
C ARG A 222 -8.12 15.31 -7.34
N GLN A 223 -7.01 15.56 -6.65
CA GLN A 223 -5.74 14.89 -6.86
C GLN A 223 -5.55 13.85 -5.75
N VAL A 224 -5.11 12.65 -6.11
CA VAL A 224 -4.91 11.55 -5.16
C VAL A 224 -3.59 10.83 -5.46
N PRO A 225 -2.93 10.28 -4.43
CA PRO A 225 -1.82 9.37 -4.63
C PRO A 225 -2.32 7.98 -5.01
N SER A 226 -1.40 7.07 -5.33
CA SER A 226 -1.68 5.65 -5.51
C SER A 226 -0.39 4.85 -5.28
N LEU A 227 -0.51 3.56 -5.01
CA LEU A 227 0.62 2.63 -4.94
C LEU A 227 1.51 2.79 -6.17
N ALA A 228 0.92 2.83 -7.36
CA ALA A 228 1.68 2.92 -8.60
C ALA A 228 2.46 4.24 -8.72
N LEU A 229 1.87 5.36 -8.29
CA LEU A 229 2.55 6.66 -8.29
C LEU A 229 3.70 6.69 -7.28
N ASN A 230 3.48 6.12 -6.10
CA ASN A 230 4.50 6.03 -5.05
C ASN A 230 5.66 5.14 -5.49
N GLU A 231 5.40 3.99 -6.12
CA GLU A 231 6.45 3.12 -6.66
C GLU A 231 7.23 3.76 -7.81
N LEU A 232 6.57 4.49 -8.72
CA LEU A 232 7.26 5.24 -9.77
C LEU A 232 8.18 6.31 -9.18
N GLN A 233 7.73 7.03 -8.14
CA GLN A 233 8.54 8.03 -7.46
C GLN A 233 9.72 7.40 -6.70
N ALA A 234 9.49 6.29 -6.01
CA ALA A 234 10.51 5.54 -5.30
C ALA A 234 11.57 4.96 -6.25
N ALA A 235 11.14 4.37 -7.38
CA ALA A 235 12.03 3.83 -8.40
C ALA A 235 12.92 4.90 -9.05
N ALA A 236 12.37 6.10 -9.26
CA ALA A 236 13.10 7.19 -9.89
C ALA A 236 14.07 7.90 -8.92
N HIS A 237 13.71 8.04 -7.64
CA HIS A 237 14.37 9.03 -6.76
C HIS A 237 14.85 8.52 -5.41
N GLN A 238 14.50 7.30 -4.98
CA GLN A 238 14.97 6.79 -3.68
C GLN A 238 16.49 6.59 -3.69
N GLY A 239 17.16 7.22 -2.71
CA GLY A 239 18.58 7.02 -2.46
C GLY A 239 18.87 5.73 -1.68
N GLY A 240 20.11 5.25 -1.77
CA GLY A 240 20.55 4.08 -1.00
C GLY A 240 20.66 4.36 0.51
N PRO A 241 20.41 3.36 1.38
CA PRO A 241 19.95 2.00 1.03
C PRO A 241 18.46 1.99 0.67
N VAL A 242 18.12 1.24 -0.38
CA VAL A 242 16.75 1.12 -0.90
C VAL A 242 16.09 -0.11 -0.29
N ALA A 243 14.94 0.05 0.36
CA ALA A 243 14.13 -1.03 0.91
C ALA A 243 13.38 -1.73 -0.22
N LEU A 244 13.99 -2.80 -0.75
CA LEU A 244 13.35 -3.73 -1.68
C LEU A 244 12.90 -4.96 -0.90
N VAL A 245 11.75 -5.52 -1.26
CA VAL A 245 11.15 -6.71 -0.62
C VAL A 245 12.20 -7.82 -0.53
N PRO A 246 12.59 -8.27 0.67
CA PRO A 246 13.67 -9.23 0.83
C PRO A 246 13.16 -10.68 0.76
N ALA A 247 14.04 -11.66 0.62
CA ALA A 247 13.62 -13.06 0.47
C ALA A 247 13.00 -13.67 1.76
N ASN A 248 13.23 -13.04 2.91
CA ASN A 248 12.69 -13.43 4.21
C ASN A 248 11.35 -12.78 4.57
N ASP A 249 10.79 -11.99 3.67
CA ASP A 249 9.45 -11.40 3.81
C ASP A 249 8.38 -12.52 3.73
N PRO A 250 7.43 -12.60 4.69
CA PRO A 250 6.40 -13.63 4.72
C PRO A 250 5.50 -13.67 3.47
N MET A 251 5.25 -12.53 2.84
CA MET A 251 4.44 -12.41 1.62
C MET A 251 5.10 -13.11 0.44
N VAL A 252 6.42 -13.26 0.43
CA VAL A 252 7.19 -13.93 -0.63
C VAL A 252 7.74 -15.30 -0.23
N GLN A 253 7.31 -15.82 0.92
CA GLN A 253 7.61 -17.17 1.39
C GLN A 253 6.50 -18.18 1.06
N ASN A 254 6.90 -19.46 1.01
CA ASN A 254 6.02 -20.63 1.02
C ASN A 254 6.31 -21.41 2.29
N ASP A 255 5.35 -21.50 3.21
CA ASP A 255 5.49 -22.21 4.49
C ASP A 255 6.76 -21.81 5.28
N GLY A 256 7.04 -20.50 5.35
CA GLY A 256 8.21 -19.94 6.04
C GLY A 256 9.54 -20.07 5.29
N LYS A 257 9.52 -20.55 4.03
CA LYS A 257 10.73 -20.70 3.20
C LYS A 257 10.72 -19.70 2.04
N PRO A 258 11.84 -19.00 1.76
CA PRO A 258 11.93 -18.10 0.62
C PRO A 258 11.52 -18.75 -0.71
N SER A 259 10.69 -18.07 -1.50
CA SER A 259 10.30 -18.50 -2.85
C SER A 259 10.76 -17.49 -3.89
N PRO A 260 11.81 -17.78 -4.68
CA PRO A 260 12.28 -16.86 -5.72
C PRO A 260 11.21 -16.51 -6.75
N ALA A 261 10.32 -17.46 -7.08
CA ALA A 261 9.21 -17.22 -8.00
C ALA A 261 8.18 -16.25 -7.41
N LYS A 262 7.81 -16.43 -6.14
CA LYS A 262 6.86 -15.54 -5.44
C LYS A 262 7.46 -14.14 -5.27
N LEU A 263 8.73 -14.05 -4.89
CA LEU A 263 9.47 -12.79 -4.81
C LEU A 263 9.52 -12.05 -6.16
N ALA A 264 9.80 -12.77 -7.25
CA ALA A 264 9.86 -12.17 -8.58
C ALA A 264 8.49 -11.61 -9.02
N LEU A 265 7.41 -12.36 -8.75
CA LEU A 265 6.04 -11.93 -9.04
C LEU A 265 5.66 -10.70 -8.21
N TYR A 266 5.92 -10.73 -6.90
CA TYR A 266 5.62 -9.60 -6.02
C TYR A 266 6.36 -8.34 -6.47
N ARG A 267 7.69 -8.43 -6.64
CA ARG A 267 8.52 -7.29 -7.07
C ARG A 267 8.07 -6.72 -8.42
N ALA A 268 7.68 -7.57 -9.37
CA ALA A 268 7.16 -7.11 -10.66
C ALA A 268 5.82 -6.35 -10.51
N GLY A 269 4.98 -6.75 -9.55
CA GLY A 269 3.71 -6.09 -9.22
C GLY A 269 3.85 -4.71 -8.56
N VAL A 270 5.06 -4.34 -8.10
CA VAL A 270 5.36 -3.07 -7.40
C VAL A 270 6.59 -2.34 -7.98
N ASP A 271 6.90 -2.55 -9.26
CA ASP A 271 8.01 -1.93 -9.99
C ASP A 271 9.40 -2.07 -9.35
N GLN A 272 9.61 -3.13 -8.57
CA GLN A 272 10.91 -3.42 -7.97
C GLN A 272 11.75 -4.29 -8.92
N PRO A 273 13.07 -4.07 -8.98
CA PRO A 273 13.95 -4.86 -9.84
C PRO A 273 14.00 -6.33 -9.40
N VAL A 274 13.43 -7.22 -10.21
CA VAL A 274 13.37 -8.67 -9.95
C VAL A 274 14.75 -9.30 -9.74
N GLY A 275 15.78 -8.80 -10.44
CA GLY A 275 17.16 -9.30 -10.36
C GLY A 275 18.02 -8.67 -9.25
N ALA A 276 17.49 -7.74 -8.45
CA ALA A 276 18.25 -7.12 -7.37
C ALA A 276 18.47 -8.07 -6.19
N SER A 277 19.45 -7.75 -5.34
CA SER A 277 19.72 -8.50 -4.11
C SER A 277 18.45 -8.68 -3.29
N SER A 278 18.30 -9.87 -2.72
CA SER A 278 17.20 -10.24 -1.82
C SER A 278 17.71 -10.78 -0.49
N ASP A 279 18.97 -10.50 -0.15
CA ASP A 279 19.59 -10.89 1.12
C ASP A 279 18.86 -10.24 2.31
N GLY A 280 18.09 -11.07 3.02
CA GLY A 280 17.35 -10.66 4.21
C GLY A 280 18.23 -10.13 5.34
N ALA A 281 19.46 -10.65 5.50
CA ALA A 281 20.36 -10.17 6.53
C ALA A 281 20.86 -8.75 6.20
N ALA A 282 21.14 -8.47 4.92
CA ALA A 282 21.47 -7.13 4.45
C ALA A 282 20.29 -6.15 4.61
N TYR A 283 19.08 -6.60 4.31
CA TYR A 283 17.87 -5.83 4.54
C TYR A 283 17.70 -5.48 6.03
N CYS A 284 17.75 -6.49 6.91
CA CYS A 284 17.64 -6.31 8.36
C CYS A 284 18.72 -5.38 8.93
N ARG A 285 19.96 -5.47 8.44
CA ARG A 285 21.03 -4.53 8.84
C ARG A 285 20.70 -3.10 8.42
N SER A 286 20.14 -2.90 7.23
CA SER A 286 19.73 -1.57 6.74
C SER A 286 18.55 -1.02 7.54
N LEU A 287 17.57 -1.85 7.86
CA LEU A 287 16.44 -1.51 8.74
C LEU A 287 16.93 -1.00 10.10
N VAL A 288 17.83 -1.74 10.76
CA VAL A 288 18.38 -1.36 12.06
C VAL A 288 19.30 -0.13 11.98
N ALA A 289 20.02 0.05 10.87
CA ALA A 289 20.94 1.16 10.70
C ALA A 289 20.23 2.50 10.40
N VAL A 290 19.10 2.48 9.69
CA VAL A 290 18.45 3.69 9.18
C VAL A 290 17.23 4.10 10.01
N ALA A 291 16.32 3.16 10.28
CA ALA A 291 15.02 3.48 10.85
C ALA A 291 15.09 4.20 12.21
N PRO A 292 15.91 3.76 13.20
CA PRO A 292 15.98 4.43 14.51
C PRO A 292 16.44 5.88 14.41
N GLY A 293 17.41 6.17 13.54
CA GLY A 293 17.94 7.52 13.35
C GLY A 293 16.87 8.48 12.80
N ARG A 294 16.12 8.03 11.78
CA ARG A 294 15.03 8.81 11.18
C ARG A 294 13.87 9.01 12.15
N LEU A 295 13.42 7.95 12.84
CA LEU A 295 12.38 8.08 13.87
C LEU A 295 12.75 9.03 15.00
N LYS A 296 14.03 9.05 15.39
CA LYS A 296 14.53 9.98 16.42
C LYS A 296 14.54 11.43 15.92
N ALA A 297 14.92 11.66 14.66
CA ALA A 297 14.95 13.00 14.07
C ALA A 297 13.55 13.65 14.02
N ASP A 298 12.51 12.85 13.77
CA ASP A 298 11.12 13.33 13.65
C ASP A 298 10.22 13.04 14.84
N GLN A 299 10.80 12.55 15.95
CA GLN A 299 10.05 12.15 17.15
C GLN A 299 9.06 13.23 17.60
N ALA A 300 9.46 14.50 17.63
CA ALA A 300 8.59 15.59 18.08
C ALA A 300 7.35 15.78 17.19
N ARG A 301 7.51 15.65 15.86
CA ARG A 301 6.42 15.80 14.88
C ARG A 301 5.51 14.58 14.90
N PHE A 302 6.10 13.39 14.86
CA PHE A 302 5.35 12.14 14.91
C PHE A 302 4.61 11.94 16.24
N SER A 303 5.09 12.51 17.35
CA SER A 303 4.38 12.48 18.63
C SER A 303 3.15 13.41 18.66
N GLN A 304 3.08 14.39 17.76
CA GLN A 304 1.93 15.30 17.61
C GLN A 304 0.94 14.83 16.55
N ALA A 305 1.37 13.95 15.65
CA ALA A 305 0.53 13.38 14.60
C ALA A 305 -0.34 12.21 15.13
N PRO A 306 -1.58 12.06 14.64
CA PRO A 306 -2.46 10.96 15.03
C PRO A 306 -1.88 9.60 14.59
N SER A 307 -2.20 8.56 15.35
CA SER A 307 -1.88 7.18 14.94
C SER A 307 -2.78 6.75 13.76
N PRO A 308 -2.25 6.03 12.76
CA PRO A 308 -3.05 5.35 11.74
C PRO A 308 -4.04 4.34 12.31
N ASP A 309 -3.64 3.66 13.38
CA ASP A 309 -4.50 2.76 14.16
C ASP A 309 -4.44 3.18 15.63
N ALA A 310 -5.53 3.78 16.10
CA ALA A 310 -5.66 4.24 17.47
C ALA A 310 -5.73 3.09 18.50
N ALA A 311 -6.12 1.87 18.08
CA ALA A 311 -6.07 0.70 18.95
C ALA A 311 -4.64 0.18 19.08
N ALA A 312 -3.84 0.20 18.00
CA ALA A 312 -2.45 -0.25 18.04
C ALA A 312 -1.50 0.76 18.70
N ALA A 313 -1.70 2.06 18.54
CA ALA A 313 -0.82 3.10 19.11
C ALA A 313 -1.55 4.43 19.32
N ASN A 314 -1.04 5.28 20.22
CA ASN A 314 -1.65 6.57 20.53
C ASN A 314 -1.14 7.75 19.69
N THR A 315 -0.02 7.61 18.99
CA THR A 315 0.60 8.64 18.14
C THR A 315 1.25 7.98 16.93
N LEU A 316 1.54 8.73 15.87
CA LEU A 316 2.32 8.22 14.75
C LEU A 316 3.72 7.74 15.20
N PHE A 317 4.34 8.42 16.17
CA PHE A 317 5.66 8.03 16.68
C PHE A 317 5.63 6.65 17.34
N THR A 318 4.65 6.40 18.21
CA THR A 318 4.50 5.11 18.90
C THR A 318 4.04 4.01 17.94
N PHE A 319 3.28 4.36 16.90
CA PHE A 319 2.92 3.45 15.82
C PHE A 319 4.15 2.98 15.04
N LEU A 320 4.95 3.91 14.49
CA LEU A 320 6.15 3.59 13.72
C LEU A 320 7.20 2.86 14.56
N ALA A 321 7.33 3.21 15.85
CA ALA A 321 8.19 2.48 16.77
C ALA A 321 7.73 1.03 16.97
N GLN A 322 6.44 0.81 17.26
CA GLN A 322 5.90 -0.55 17.34
C GLN A 322 6.09 -1.31 16.02
N ARG A 323 5.89 -0.62 14.88
CA ARG A 323 6.08 -1.20 13.55
C ARG A 323 7.53 -1.63 13.34
N LEU A 324 8.52 -0.83 13.73
CA LEU A 324 9.94 -1.20 13.62
C LEU A 324 10.27 -2.48 14.39
N GLN A 325 9.74 -2.59 15.61
CA GLN A 325 9.91 -3.78 16.42
C GLN A 325 9.23 -5.00 15.79
N ALA A 326 8.01 -4.83 15.27
CA ALA A 326 7.28 -5.90 14.60
C ALA A 326 7.97 -6.35 13.31
N SER A 327 8.40 -5.42 12.46
CA SER A 327 9.12 -5.73 11.21
C SER A 327 10.39 -6.51 11.47
N PHE A 328 11.19 -6.11 12.47
CA PHE A 328 12.39 -6.84 12.86
C PHE A 328 12.09 -8.29 13.29
N GLN A 329 10.98 -8.51 14.00
CA GLN A 329 10.54 -9.83 14.44
C GLN A 329 10.00 -10.68 13.29
N ASN A 330 9.10 -10.12 12.48
CA ASN A 330 8.42 -10.82 11.40
C ASN A 330 9.38 -11.23 10.28
N LEU A 331 10.42 -10.43 10.03
CA LEU A 331 11.51 -10.76 9.12
C LEU A 331 12.51 -11.77 9.71
N GLY A 332 12.37 -12.19 10.97
CA GLY A 332 13.31 -13.13 11.60
C GLY A 332 14.74 -12.57 11.68
N CYS A 333 14.90 -11.25 11.83
CA CYS A 333 16.23 -10.61 11.75
C CYS A 333 17.22 -11.13 12.81
N SER A 334 16.74 -11.54 13.98
CA SER A 334 17.55 -12.19 15.02
C SER A 334 18.15 -13.51 14.54
N ASP A 335 17.38 -14.33 13.82
CA ASP A 335 17.81 -15.63 13.29
C ASP A 335 18.84 -15.46 12.17
N LEU A 336 18.85 -14.28 11.54
CA LEU A 336 19.84 -13.84 10.57
C LEU A 336 21.09 -13.20 11.21
N GLY A 337 21.19 -13.22 12.55
CA GLY A 337 22.33 -12.70 13.30
C GLY A 337 22.41 -11.18 13.39
N VAL A 338 21.31 -10.47 13.10
CA VAL A 338 21.25 -9.00 13.22
C VAL A 338 20.80 -8.64 14.65
N PRO A 339 21.51 -7.76 15.37
CA PRO A 339 21.07 -7.30 16.69
C PRO A 339 19.78 -6.47 16.58
N PRO A 340 18.92 -6.47 17.62
CA PRO A 340 17.70 -5.68 17.62
C PRO A 340 17.99 -4.18 17.48
N PRO A 341 17.06 -3.39 16.91
CA PRO A 341 17.21 -1.95 16.86
C PRO A 341 17.30 -1.38 18.28
N PRO A 342 18.02 -0.27 18.49
CA PRO A 342 18.11 0.43 19.77
C PRO A 342 16.79 1.13 20.12
N LEU A 343 15.71 0.37 20.25
CA LEU A 343 14.36 0.84 20.44
C LEU A 343 13.68 0.05 21.56
N ARG A 344 12.97 0.77 22.42
CA ARG A 344 12.08 0.19 23.42
C ARG A 344 10.69 0.79 23.29
N VAL A 345 9.68 -0.05 23.07
CA VAL A 345 8.26 0.34 23.07
C VAL A 345 7.63 -0.02 24.42
N THR A 346 6.85 0.91 24.97
CA THR A 346 6.03 0.70 26.17
C THR A 346 4.57 0.62 25.76
N LYS A 347 3.89 -0.44 26.19
CA LYS A 347 2.48 -0.69 25.88
C LYS A 347 1.59 -0.56 27.12
N LYS A 348 0.32 -0.20 26.90
CA LYS A 348 -0.78 -0.28 27.87
C LYS A 348 -1.84 -1.21 27.28
N GLY A 349 -1.87 -2.47 27.73
CA GLY A 349 -2.54 -3.52 26.96
C GLY A 349 -1.82 -3.73 25.63
N ASP A 350 -2.56 -3.81 24.54
CA ASP A 350 -1.98 -3.98 23.20
C ASP A 350 -1.52 -2.67 22.54
N GLN A 351 -1.96 -1.53 23.08
CA GLN A 351 -1.68 -0.20 22.54
C GLN A 351 -0.27 0.28 22.94
N ALA A 352 0.57 0.66 21.96
CA ALA A 352 1.81 1.39 22.20
C ALA A 352 1.53 2.82 22.67
N VAL A 353 2.05 3.17 23.84
CA VAL A 353 1.81 4.46 24.50
C VAL A 353 3.06 5.31 24.67
N ALA A 354 4.24 4.72 24.58
CA ALA A 354 5.51 5.44 24.56
C ALA A 354 6.59 4.61 23.83
N ALA A 355 7.61 5.29 23.32
CA ALA A 355 8.79 4.65 22.76
C ALA A 355 10.06 5.42 23.11
N THR A 356 11.19 4.74 23.20
CA THR A 356 12.50 5.34 23.49
C THR A 356 13.55 4.74 22.56
N ILE A 357 14.29 5.59 21.88
CA ILE A 357 15.40 5.20 21.00
C ILE A 357 16.72 5.48 21.75
N THR A 358 17.51 4.43 21.99
CA THR A 358 18.72 4.47 22.83
C THR A 358 19.99 4.43 21.99
N GLY A 359 20.50 5.59 21.61
CA GLY A 359 21.67 5.79 20.75
C GLY A 359 21.61 7.16 20.12
#